data_AF-A0A328W494-F1
#
_entry.id   AF-A0A328W494-F1
#
_cell.length_a   1.000
_cell.length_b   1.000
_cell.length_c   1.000
_cell.angle_alpha   90.00
_cell.angle_beta   90.00
_cell.angle_gamma   90.00
#
_symmetry.space_group_name_H-M   'P 1'
#
loop_
_entity.id
_entity.type
_entity.pdbx_description
1 polymer ?
#
loop_
_entity_poly.entity_id
_entity_poly.type
_entity_poly.pdbx_seq_one_letter_code
_entity_poly.pdbx_strand_id
1 'polypeptide(L)'
;MAIIQVTSTNPQFSFLMKKNPNSGMQLRSVRQGTAYGWYSESAAFNVYFKDADNEVSFKQHQGESFEYLNVSRYNTPLFPLAAINEFFAAPFKKHDERDTEGYEHVFYINLIHIEKTRYIEFFQKHLEEYSFSLRHEAHKSYALTITTGKSLYHLLHTVNVLCLFLAMFGSEYLDTSDKVLEKHIRSLNVIDAPYYIRSLFVRNFLNNRDRFKQFKQDLEFTPRYSINFAYGNTAMQRRSYIAQVLPFNKPILDIEVTPKS
;
A
#
# COMPACT_ATOMS: atom_id res chain seq x y z
N MET A 1 4.60 -19.50 -1.63
CA MET A 1 5.18 -19.15 -0.33
C MET A 1 5.44 -17.67 -0.34
N ALA A 2 4.86 -16.90 0.59
CA ALA A 2 5.14 -15.47 0.68
C ALA A 2 6.34 -15.27 1.62
N ILE A 3 7.47 -14.87 1.06
CA ILE A 3 8.68 -14.51 1.80
C ILE A 3 8.90 -13.02 1.60
N ILE A 4 8.99 -12.30 2.70
CA ILE A 4 9.38 -10.90 2.74
C ILE A 4 10.72 -10.83 3.45
N GLN A 5 11.61 -9.98 2.95
CA GLN A 5 12.88 -9.69 3.60
C GLN A 5 13.07 -8.18 3.69
N VAL A 6 13.48 -7.72 4.85
CA VAL A 6 13.89 -6.33 5.07
C VAL A 6 15.37 -6.35 5.37
N THR A 7 16.16 -5.65 4.56
CA THR A 7 17.59 -5.45 4.80
C THR A 7 17.91 -4.00 5.01
N SER A 8 19.03 -3.76 5.69
CA SER A 8 19.46 -2.41 6.05
C SER A 8 20.97 -2.38 6.23
N THR A 9 21.63 -1.36 5.68
CA THR A 9 23.05 -1.09 5.96
C THR A 9 23.28 -0.35 7.27
N ASN A 10 22.21 0.13 7.93
CA ASN A 10 22.30 0.74 9.26
C ASN A 10 22.81 -0.28 10.30
N PRO A 11 23.95 -0.03 10.98
CA PRO A 11 24.52 -0.95 11.96
C PRO A 11 23.62 -1.19 13.19
N GLN A 12 22.64 -0.30 13.42
CA GLN A 12 21.67 -0.40 14.50
C GLN A 12 20.33 -1.00 14.04
N PHE A 13 20.28 -1.67 12.89
CA PHE A 13 19.05 -2.23 12.31
C PHE A 13 18.23 -3.07 13.32
N SER A 14 18.89 -3.92 14.11
CA SER A 14 18.21 -4.76 15.10
C SER A 14 17.48 -3.97 16.19
N PHE A 15 18.03 -2.80 16.56
CA PHE A 15 17.41 -1.88 17.50
C PHE A 15 16.23 -1.14 16.88
N LEU A 16 16.33 -0.73 15.61
CA LEU A 16 15.21 -0.13 14.87
C LEU A 16 14.03 -1.11 14.78
N MET A 17 14.36 -2.37 14.49
CA MET A 17 13.41 -3.49 14.43
C MET A 17 12.83 -3.87 15.80
N LYS A 18 13.49 -3.47 16.91
CA LYS A 18 13.21 -3.90 18.28
C LYS A 18 13.16 -5.43 18.42
N LYS A 19 14.08 -6.12 17.74
CA LYS A 19 14.18 -7.58 17.76
C LYS A 19 15.63 -8.00 17.90
N ASN A 20 15.88 -8.95 18.80
CA ASN A 20 17.21 -9.48 19.05
C ASN A 20 17.60 -10.49 17.96
N PRO A 21 18.73 -10.31 17.23
CA PRO A 21 19.22 -11.28 16.26
C PRO A 21 19.49 -12.66 16.87
N ASN A 22 19.79 -12.72 18.16
CA ASN A 22 20.11 -13.96 18.87
C ASN A 22 18.87 -14.70 19.43
N SER A 23 17.66 -14.13 19.33
CA SER A 23 16.46 -14.74 19.95
C SER A 23 15.83 -15.88 19.15
N GLY A 24 16.48 -16.35 18.08
CA GLY A 24 15.93 -17.37 17.19
C GLY A 24 14.67 -16.90 16.44
N MET A 25 13.89 -17.86 15.96
CA MET A 25 12.69 -17.63 15.14
C MET A 25 11.49 -17.20 16.00
N GLN A 26 10.80 -16.13 15.58
CA GLN A 26 9.60 -15.59 16.20
C GLN A 26 8.36 -16.10 15.45
N LEU A 27 7.39 -16.66 16.17
CA LEU A 27 6.11 -17.08 15.61
C LEU A 27 5.02 -16.06 15.94
N ARG A 28 4.20 -15.74 14.94
CA ARG A 28 3.00 -14.89 15.06
C ARG A 28 1.87 -15.49 14.26
N SER A 29 0.67 -15.51 14.85
CA SER A 29 -0.54 -15.83 14.10
C SER A 29 -0.89 -14.66 13.19
N VAL A 30 -1.07 -14.92 11.90
CA VAL A 30 -1.45 -13.91 10.91
C VAL A 30 -2.69 -14.39 10.20
N ARG A 31 -3.84 -13.81 10.54
CA ARG A 31 -5.16 -14.33 10.13
C ARG A 31 -5.29 -15.80 10.54
N GLN A 32 -5.55 -16.71 9.60
CA GLN A 32 -5.69 -18.14 9.88
C GLN A 32 -4.36 -18.90 9.78
N GLY A 33 -3.31 -18.28 9.24
CA GLY A 33 -2.00 -18.90 9.11
C GLY A 33 -1.01 -18.55 10.23
N THR A 34 0.18 -19.14 10.14
CA THR A 34 1.33 -18.83 11.00
C THR A 34 2.43 -18.17 10.18
N ALA A 35 2.93 -17.06 10.68
CA ALA A 35 4.11 -16.41 10.15
C ALA A 35 5.32 -16.60 11.07
N TYR A 36 6.48 -16.72 10.45
CA TYR A 36 7.76 -17.01 11.06
C TYR A 36 8.71 -15.86 10.71
N GLY A 37 9.23 -15.16 11.71
CA GLY A 37 10.18 -14.08 11.54
C GLY A 37 11.55 -14.45 12.10
N TRP A 38 12.63 -14.27 11.36
CA TRP A 38 13.98 -14.56 11.84
C TRP A 38 15.01 -13.66 11.18
N TYR A 39 16.15 -13.48 11.86
CA TYR A 39 17.33 -12.90 11.24
C TYR A 39 18.13 -14.00 10.53
N SER A 40 18.42 -13.82 9.25
CA SER A 40 19.44 -14.64 8.56
C SER A 40 20.85 -14.16 8.89
N GLU A 41 20.98 -12.85 9.10
CA GLU A 41 22.19 -12.14 9.51
C GLU A 41 21.78 -10.86 10.25
N SER A 42 22.72 -10.15 10.89
CA SER A 42 22.42 -8.95 11.68
C SER A 42 21.76 -7.81 10.89
N ALA A 43 21.94 -7.80 9.57
CA ALA A 43 21.45 -6.78 8.64
C ALA A 43 20.19 -7.18 7.86
N ALA A 44 19.65 -8.39 8.06
CA ALA A 44 18.52 -8.90 7.28
C ALA A 44 17.49 -9.64 8.17
N PHE A 45 16.25 -9.17 8.14
CA PHE A 45 15.12 -9.79 8.83
C PHE A 45 14.14 -10.37 7.81
N ASN A 46 13.85 -11.66 7.93
CA ASN A 46 12.98 -12.41 7.04
C ASN A 46 11.65 -12.67 7.71
N VAL A 47 10.58 -12.70 6.93
CA VAL A 47 9.25 -13.15 7.33
C VAL A 47 8.74 -14.14 6.30
N TYR A 48 8.45 -15.34 6.76
CA TYR A 48 7.82 -16.40 5.99
C TYR A 48 6.40 -16.62 6.49
N PHE A 49 5.44 -16.78 5.58
CA PHE A 49 4.08 -17.13 5.94
C PHE A 49 3.65 -18.48 5.40
N LYS A 50 3.09 -19.28 6.30
CA LYS A 50 2.42 -20.53 6.00
C LYS A 50 0.93 -20.37 6.36
N ASP A 51 0.07 -20.46 5.36
CA ASP A 51 -1.38 -20.43 5.58
C ASP A 51 -1.87 -21.71 6.30
N ALA A 52 -3.09 -21.67 6.84
CA ALA A 52 -3.72 -22.86 7.42
C ALA A 52 -3.98 -23.94 6.36
N ASP A 53 -3.92 -25.21 6.75
CA ASP A 53 -4.11 -26.32 5.80
C ASP A 53 -5.54 -26.32 5.21
N ASN A 54 -6.56 -26.00 6.03
CA ASN A 54 -7.98 -26.07 5.67
C ASN A 54 -8.72 -24.72 5.70
N GLU A 55 -8.04 -23.61 5.99
CA GLU A 55 -8.69 -22.29 6.03
C GLU A 55 -7.96 -21.29 5.15
N VAL A 56 -8.69 -20.32 4.61
CA VAL A 56 -8.16 -19.30 3.70
C VAL A 56 -7.95 -17.98 4.44
N SER A 57 -6.69 -17.55 4.59
CA SER A 57 -6.37 -16.25 5.19
C SER A 57 -6.74 -15.06 4.30
N PHE A 58 -6.47 -15.17 3.00
CA PHE A 58 -6.66 -14.10 2.02
C PHE A 58 -7.77 -14.49 1.04
N LYS A 59 -9.00 -14.31 1.51
CA LYS A 59 -10.23 -14.72 0.84
C LYS A 59 -10.56 -13.80 -0.34
N GLN A 60 -11.13 -14.36 -1.40
CA GLN A 60 -11.71 -13.57 -2.50
C GLN A 60 -13.04 -12.94 -2.05
N HIS A 61 -13.83 -13.71 -1.31
CA HIS A 61 -15.09 -13.27 -0.75
C HIS A 61 -15.09 -13.34 0.78
N GLN A 62 -15.70 -12.35 1.45
CA GLN A 62 -15.66 -12.25 2.91
C GLN A 62 -16.16 -13.52 3.65
N GLY A 63 -17.17 -14.19 3.09
CA GLY A 63 -17.77 -15.41 3.65
C GLY A 63 -17.07 -16.72 3.28
N GLU A 64 -16.03 -16.69 2.46
CA GLU A 64 -15.32 -17.89 2.00
C GLU A 64 -14.55 -18.53 3.16
N SER A 65 -14.77 -19.80 3.45
CA SER A 65 -14.04 -20.53 4.49
C SER A 65 -12.98 -21.47 3.93
N PHE A 66 -13.16 -21.92 2.69
CA PHE A 66 -12.38 -23.01 2.10
C PHE A 66 -12.28 -22.86 0.57
N GLU A 67 -11.07 -22.98 0.03
CA GLU A 67 -10.81 -22.95 -1.42
C GLU A 67 -9.57 -23.82 -1.74
N TYR A 68 -9.73 -24.82 -2.61
CA TYR A 68 -8.68 -25.80 -2.93
C TYR A 68 -7.48 -25.21 -3.69
N LEU A 69 -7.70 -24.16 -4.49
CA LEU A 69 -6.73 -23.58 -5.43
C LEU A 69 -6.57 -22.07 -5.21
N ASN A 70 -6.66 -21.61 -3.96
CA ASN A 70 -6.39 -20.22 -3.65
C ASN A 70 -4.88 -19.95 -3.86
N VAL A 71 -4.53 -19.18 -4.89
CA VAL A 71 -3.13 -18.78 -5.14
C VAL A 71 -2.70 -17.62 -4.25
N SER A 72 -3.66 -16.83 -3.75
CA SER A 72 -3.44 -15.63 -2.93
C SER A 72 -2.66 -15.92 -1.65
N ARG A 73 -2.76 -17.14 -1.08
CA ARG A 73 -1.93 -17.60 0.05
C ARG A 73 -0.42 -17.59 -0.21
N TYR A 74 0.01 -17.41 -1.46
CA TYR A 74 1.41 -17.38 -1.83
C TYR A 74 1.94 -16.04 -2.32
N ASN A 75 1.09 -15.22 -2.94
CA ASN A 75 1.52 -14.02 -3.65
C ASN A 75 0.61 -12.81 -3.39
N THR A 76 -0.33 -12.87 -2.44
CA THR A 76 -1.24 -11.73 -2.22
C THR A 76 -0.50 -10.45 -1.80
N PRO A 77 -0.83 -9.29 -2.37
CA PRO A 77 -0.33 -7.99 -1.91
C PRO A 77 -0.82 -7.62 -0.50
N LEU A 78 -1.81 -8.34 0.04
CA LEU A 78 -2.29 -8.14 1.42
C LEU A 78 -1.32 -8.69 2.48
N PHE A 79 -0.50 -9.69 2.13
CA PHE A 79 0.41 -10.28 3.10
C PHE A 79 1.48 -9.30 3.60
N PRO A 80 2.16 -8.51 2.74
CA PRO A 80 3.04 -7.43 3.21
C PRO A 80 2.38 -6.48 4.21
N LEU A 81 1.12 -6.10 3.99
CA LEU A 81 0.38 -5.24 4.92
C LEU A 81 0.19 -5.90 6.30
N ALA A 82 -0.06 -7.21 6.32
CA ALA A 82 -0.19 -7.99 7.55
C ALA A 82 1.16 -8.18 8.24
N ALA A 83 2.22 -8.52 7.49
CA ALA A 83 3.58 -8.67 8.00
C ALA A 83 4.09 -7.38 8.63
N ILE A 84 3.82 -6.21 8.03
CA ILE A 84 4.14 -4.89 8.59
C ILE A 84 3.51 -4.69 9.97
N ASN A 85 2.26 -5.12 10.16
CA ASN A 85 1.59 -4.94 11.45
C ASN A 85 2.11 -5.89 12.54
N GLU A 86 2.54 -7.09 12.17
CA GLU A 86 2.89 -8.13 13.14
C GLU A 86 4.38 -8.15 13.47
N PHE A 87 5.24 -8.01 12.45
CA PHE A 87 6.69 -8.07 12.63
C PHE A 87 7.32 -6.69 12.66
N PHE A 88 6.79 -5.72 11.92
CA PHE A 88 7.39 -4.40 11.75
C PHE A 88 6.61 -3.29 12.46
N ALA A 89 5.68 -3.63 13.37
CA ALA A 89 4.81 -2.64 14.02
C ALA A 89 5.58 -1.57 14.82
N ALA A 90 6.69 -1.96 15.46
CA ALA A 90 7.50 -1.04 16.24
C ALA A 90 8.12 0.07 15.38
N PRO A 91 8.93 -0.25 14.34
CA PRO A 91 9.45 0.77 13.44
C PRO A 91 8.35 1.45 12.63
N PHE A 92 7.24 0.78 12.30
CA PHE A 92 6.12 1.38 11.55
C PHE A 92 5.29 2.40 12.36
N LYS A 93 5.20 2.27 13.69
CA LYS A 93 4.37 3.17 14.52
C LYS A 93 5.09 4.40 15.01
N LYS A 94 6.41 4.37 15.14
CA LYS A 94 7.19 5.49 15.66
C LYS A 94 8.53 5.55 14.93
N HIS A 95 8.83 6.72 14.36
CA HIS A 95 10.15 7.02 13.84
C HIS A 95 11.15 7.05 14.99
N ASP A 96 12.19 6.23 14.89
CA ASP A 96 13.25 6.13 15.87
C ASP A 96 14.36 7.15 15.55
N GLU A 97 14.95 7.79 16.56
CA GLU A 97 15.99 8.82 16.37
C GLU A 97 17.25 8.28 15.68
N ARG A 98 17.49 6.96 15.79
CA ARG A 98 18.60 6.26 15.13
C ARG A 98 18.33 5.94 13.66
N ASP A 99 17.09 6.12 13.21
CA ASP A 99 16.67 5.90 11.82
C ASP A 99 16.91 7.17 10.99
N THR A 100 18.20 7.47 10.80
CA THR A 100 18.69 8.65 10.05
C THR A 100 18.93 8.31 8.59
N GLU A 101 18.86 9.33 7.72
CA GLU A 101 19.21 9.20 6.31
C GLU A 101 20.69 8.83 6.10
N GLY A 102 21.00 8.28 4.93
CA GLY A 102 22.36 7.89 4.53
C GLY A 102 22.65 6.38 4.65
N TYR A 103 21.72 5.61 5.21
CA TYR A 103 21.73 4.15 5.14
C TYR A 103 20.78 3.66 4.06
N GLU A 104 21.17 2.59 3.39
CA GLU A 104 20.32 1.93 2.40
C GLU A 104 19.42 0.92 3.11
N HIS A 105 18.13 1.03 2.85
CA HIS A 105 17.11 0.10 3.34
C HIS A 105 16.40 -0.53 2.15
N VAL A 106 16.19 -1.85 2.20
CA VAL A 106 15.55 -2.61 1.13
C VAL A 106 14.39 -3.41 1.70
N PHE A 107 13.25 -3.34 1.04
CA PHE A 107 12.10 -4.22 1.27
C PHE A 107 11.93 -5.11 0.05
N TYR A 108 12.20 -6.40 0.22
CA TYR A 108 12.08 -7.42 -0.81
C TYR A 108 10.85 -8.28 -0.58
N ILE A 109 10.05 -8.45 -1.61
CA ILE A 109 8.89 -9.34 -1.65
C ILE A 109 9.16 -10.38 -2.73
N ASN A 110 9.35 -11.63 -2.30
CA ASN A 110 9.79 -12.69 -3.21
C ASN A 110 8.75 -13.03 -4.28
N LEU A 111 7.46 -12.93 -3.94
CA LEU A 111 6.37 -13.19 -4.87
C LEU A 111 5.16 -12.33 -4.50
N ILE A 112 4.71 -11.51 -5.44
CA ILE A 112 3.54 -10.64 -5.31
C ILE A 112 2.73 -10.64 -6.61
N HIS A 113 1.40 -10.77 -6.49
CA HIS A 113 0.46 -10.63 -7.58
C HIS A 113 0.24 -9.16 -7.89
N ILE A 114 0.46 -8.78 -9.14
CA ILE A 114 0.29 -7.40 -9.61
C ILE A 114 -0.58 -7.42 -10.85
N GLU A 115 -1.82 -6.98 -10.68
CA GLU A 115 -2.80 -6.88 -11.77
C GLU A 115 -2.42 -5.77 -12.78
N LYS A 116 -1.87 -4.66 -12.27
CA LYS A 116 -1.54 -3.46 -13.05
C LYS A 116 -0.16 -2.92 -12.68
N THR A 117 0.85 -3.32 -13.44
CA THR A 117 2.26 -2.89 -13.25
C THR A 117 2.46 -1.38 -13.33
N ARG A 118 1.59 -0.67 -14.09
CA ARG A 118 1.59 0.79 -14.21
C ARG A 118 1.58 1.54 -12.87
N TYR A 119 1.02 0.95 -11.80
CA TYR A 119 1.10 1.56 -10.47
C TYR A 119 2.52 1.58 -9.90
N ILE A 120 3.34 0.57 -10.17
CA ILE A 120 4.77 0.58 -9.82
C ILE A 120 5.47 1.73 -10.55
N GLU A 121 5.22 1.87 -11.86
CA GLU A 121 5.79 2.94 -12.69
C GLU A 121 5.40 4.34 -12.17
N PHE A 122 4.16 4.52 -11.73
CA PHE A 122 3.71 5.78 -11.14
C PHE A 122 4.42 6.08 -9.82
N PHE A 123 4.58 5.09 -8.96
CA PHE A 123 5.32 5.26 -7.71
C PHE A 123 6.77 5.62 -7.99
N GLN A 124 7.42 4.91 -8.91
CA GLN A 124 8.78 5.21 -9.34
C GLN A 124 8.92 6.62 -9.94
N LYS A 125 7.95 7.06 -10.74
CA LYS A 125 7.97 8.41 -11.35
C LYS A 125 7.79 9.54 -10.32
N HIS A 126 7.02 9.30 -9.26
CA HIS A 126 6.64 10.34 -8.31
C HIS A 126 7.46 10.31 -7.01
N LEU A 127 8.11 9.19 -6.68
CA LEU A 127 8.94 9.01 -5.49
C LEU A 127 10.40 8.84 -5.91
N GLU A 128 11.05 9.94 -6.29
CA GLU A 128 12.41 9.96 -6.85
C GLU A 128 13.48 9.43 -5.88
N GLU A 129 13.22 9.46 -4.58
CA GLU A 129 14.12 8.99 -3.51
C GLU A 129 14.03 7.46 -3.28
N TYR A 130 13.28 6.77 -4.13
CA TYR A 130 13.04 5.34 -4.05
C TYR A 130 13.32 4.69 -5.40
N SER A 131 13.90 3.50 -5.38
CA SER A 131 13.98 2.65 -6.55
C SER A 131 13.04 1.46 -6.39
N PHE A 132 12.37 1.11 -7.49
CA PHE A 132 11.45 -0.01 -7.58
C PHE A 132 11.97 -0.94 -8.66
N SER A 133 12.35 -2.16 -8.29
CA SER A 133 12.78 -3.18 -9.23
C SER A 133 11.75 -4.30 -9.24
N LEU A 134 11.28 -4.64 -10.44
CA LEU A 134 10.27 -5.65 -10.66
C LEU A 134 10.86 -6.75 -11.55
N ARG A 135 10.91 -7.99 -11.04
CA ARG A 135 11.30 -9.16 -11.81
C ARG A 135 10.08 -10.03 -12.04
N HIS A 136 9.73 -10.27 -13.30
CA HIS A 136 8.64 -11.17 -13.64
C HIS A 136 9.05 -12.62 -13.35
N GLU A 137 8.24 -13.34 -12.57
CA GLU A 137 8.48 -14.75 -12.24
C GLU A 137 7.59 -15.65 -13.11
N ALA A 138 6.27 -15.51 -12.98
CA ALA A 138 5.30 -16.29 -13.74
C ALA A 138 3.91 -15.66 -13.65
N HIS A 139 3.20 -15.62 -14.78
CA HIS A 139 1.91 -14.93 -14.89
C HIS A 139 2.01 -13.52 -14.24
N LYS A 140 0.91 -12.96 -13.74
CA LYS A 140 0.90 -11.69 -13.01
C LYS A 140 1.63 -11.74 -11.65
N SER A 141 2.54 -12.69 -11.42
CA SER A 141 3.37 -12.77 -10.21
C SER A 141 4.79 -12.28 -10.48
N TYR A 142 5.27 -11.45 -9.57
CA TYR A 142 6.56 -10.78 -9.69
C TYR A 142 7.31 -10.86 -8.36
N ALA A 143 8.64 -10.79 -8.41
CA ALA A 143 9.44 -10.38 -7.27
C ALA A 143 9.56 -8.84 -7.30
N LEU A 144 9.32 -8.20 -6.15
CA LEU A 144 9.35 -6.74 -6.02
C LEU A 144 10.40 -6.34 -4.99
N THR A 145 11.32 -5.47 -5.40
CA THR A 145 12.34 -4.87 -4.53
C THR A 145 12.11 -3.37 -4.47
N ILE A 146 12.06 -2.83 -3.26
CA ILE A 146 11.89 -1.39 -3.00
C ILE A 146 13.09 -0.95 -2.17
N THR A 147 13.87 -0.02 -2.68
CA THR A 147 15.09 0.47 -2.01
C THR A 147 15.00 1.97 -1.79
N THR A 148 15.52 2.45 -0.67
CA THR A 148 15.64 3.88 -0.38
C THR A 148 16.85 4.17 0.50
N GLY A 149 17.41 5.37 0.35
CA GLY A 149 18.44 5.93 1.23
C GLY A 149 17.90 6.84 2.34
N LYS A 150 16.57 6.95 2.46
CA LYS A 150 15.89 7.71 3.51
C LYS A 150 15.97 6.95 4.84
N SER A 151 14.83 6.64 5.43
CA SER A 151 14.74 5.95 6.71
C SER A 151 13.89 4.68 6.57
N LEU A 152 14.13 3.69 7.43
CA LEU A 152 13.34 2.46 7.49
C LEU A 152 11.85 2.77 7.74
N TYR A 153 11.54 3.77 8.57
CA TYR A 153 10.18 4.26 8.79
C TYR A 153 9.50 4.65 7.47
N HIS A 154 10.18 5.45 6.65
CA HIS A 154 9.67 5.88 5.35
C HIS A 154 9.53 4.73 4.35
N LEU A 155 10.48 3.78 4.33
CA LEU A 155 10.39 2.57 3.53
C LEU A 155 9.12 1.77 3.86
N LEU A 156 8.89 1.49 5.15
CA LEU A 156 7.72 0.70 5.59
C LEU A 156 6.39 1.40 5.24
N HIS A 157 6.31 2.73 5.36
CA HIS A 157 5.12 3.46 4.96
C HIS A 157 4.91 3.48 3.44
N THR A 158 5.98 3.60 2.64
CA THR A 158 5.91 3.53 1.18
C THR A 158 5.43 2.15 0.72
N VAL A 159 5.99 1.08 1.28
CA VAL A 159 5.56 -0.30 1.01
C VAL A 159 4.09 -0.49 1.42
N ASN A 160 3.69 -0.01 2.60
CA ASN A 160 2.31 -0.10 3.08
C ASN A 160 1.31 0.59 2.15
N VAL A 161 1.65 1.76 1.61
CA VAL A 161 0.81 2.46 0.64
C VAL A 161 0.79 1.72 -0.70
N LEU A 162 1.95 1.31 -1.21
CA LEU A 162 2.05 0.61 -2.49
C LEU A 162 1.26 -0.71 -2.48
N CYS A 163 1.47 -1.56 -1.48
CA CYS A 163 0.78 -2.84 -1.35
C CYS A 163 -0.74 -2.67 -1.20
N LEU A 164 -1.21 -1.58 -0.58
CA LEU A 164 -2.65 -1.25 -0.57
C LEU A 164 -3.17 -0.99 -1.99
N PHE A 165 -2.46 -0.18 -2.78
CA PHE A 165 -2.85 0.10 -4.16
C PHE A 165 -2.85 -1.16 -5.02
N LEU A 166 -1.87 -2.05 -4.82
CA LEU A 166 -1.81 -3.34 -5.51
C LEU A 166 -2.98 -4.24 -5.10
N ALA A 167 -3.28 -4.34 -3.80
CA ALA A 167 -4.37 -5.15 -3.28
C ALA A 167 -5.75 -4.72 -3.75
N MET A 168 -5.96 -3.42 -3.95
CA MET A 168 -7.22 -2.91 -4.48
C MET A 168 -7.57 -3.44 -5.89
N PHE A 169 -6.58 -3.78 -6.70
CA PHE A 169 -6.81 -4.37 -8.03
C PHE A 169 -6.72 -5.90 -8.03
N GLY A 170 -6.41 -6.51 -6.89
CA GLY A 170 -6.48 -7.94 -6.72
C GLY A 170 -7.92 -8.45 -6.70
N SER A 171 -8.06 -9.76 -6.69
CA SER A 171 -9.37 -10.44 -6.52
C SER A 171 -9.74 -10.60 -5.04
N GLU A 172 -8.82 -10.31 -4.13
CA GLU A 172 -9.02 -10.50 -2.69
C GLU A 172 -9.89 -9.43 -2.05
N TYR A 173 -10.64 -9.84 -1.01
CA TYR A 173 -11.38 -8.90 -0.20
C TYR A 173 -10.43 -7.96 0.56
N LEU A 174 -10.53 -6.67 0.25
CA LEU A 174 -9.82 -5.60 0.93
C LEU A 174 -10.74 -4.94 1.97
N ASP A 175 -10.32 -4.96 3.23
CA ASP A 175 -11.02 -4.21 4.28
C ASP A 175 -10.81 -2.70 4.08
N THR A 176 -11.92 -1.97 3.94
CA THR A 176 -11.95 -0.51 3.76
C THR A 176 -12.64 0.17 4.95
N SER A 177 -12.59 -0.45 6.13
CA SER A 177 -13.04 0.17 7.38
C SER A 177 -12.29 1.48 7.68
N ASP A 178 -12.95 2.40 8.37
CA ASP A 178 -12.41 3.76 8.59
C ASP A 178 -11.07 3.74 9.34
N LYS A 179 -10.89 2.80 10.29
CA LYS A 179 -9.62 2.59 11.00
C LYS A 179 -8.49 2.17 10.06
N VAL A 180 -8.78 1.36 9.05
CA VAL A 180 -7.80 0.95 8.03
C VAL A 180 -7.45 2.15 7.16
N LEU A 181 -8.44 2.93 6.73
CA LEU A 181 -8.22 4.15 5.95
C LEU A 181 -7.36 5.17 6.71
N GLU A 182 -7.64 5.44 7.99
CA GLU A 182 -6.85 6.32 8.85
C GLU A 182 -5.37 5.92 8.88
N LYS A 183 -5.09 4.62 9.03
CA LYS A 183 -3.72 4.07 9.01
C LYS A 183 -3.01 4.36 7.69
N HIS A 184 -3.70 4.22 6.57
CA HIS A 184 -3.12 4.47 5.25
C HIS A 184 -2.97 5.96 4.92
N ILE A 185 -3.90 6.81 5.37
CA ILE A 185 -3.80 8.27 5.29
C ILE A 185 -2.59 8.75 6.09
N ARG A 186 -2.39 8.23 7.31
CA ARG A 186 -1.17 8.49 8.08
C ARG A 186 0.08 8.13 7.28
N SER A 187 0.07 6.99 6.60
CA SER A 187 1.22 6.57 5.79
C SER A 187 1.48 7.50 4.61
N LEU A 188 0.44 8.00 3.95
CA LEU A 188 0.54 9.02 2.89
C LEU A 188 1.16 10.32 3.41
N ASN A 189 0.80 10.73 4.62
CA ASN A 189 1.33 11.94 5.24
C ASN A 189 2.79 11.77 5.67
N VAL A 190 3.16 10.61 6.20
CA VAL A 190 4.55 10.30 6.59
C VAL A 190 5.50 10.34 5.40
N ILE A 191 5.13 9.69 4.29
CA ILE A 191 5.97 9.70 3.08
C ILE A 191 5.87 11.01 2.30
N ASP A 192 5.05 11.95 2.81
CA ASP A 192 4.65 13.18 2.16
C ASP A 192 4.33 12.96 0.67
N ALA A 193 3.36 12.07 0.45
CA ALA A 193 3.04 11.55 -0.87
C ALA A 193 2.69 12.69 -1.85
N PRO A 194 3.19 12.66 -3.10
CA PRO A 194 2.81 13.64 -4.11
C PRO A 194 1.31 13.64 -4.42
N TYR A 195 0.83 14.74 -5.00
CA TYR A 195 -0.58 15.00 -5.28
C TYR A 195 -1.21 13.85 -6.06
N TYR A 196 -0.47 13.32 -7.04
CA TYR A 196 -0.95 12.22 -7.86
C TYR A 196 -1.30 10.98 -7.02
N ILE A 197 -0.42 10.55 -6.12
CA ILE A 197 -0.65 9.39 -5.25
C ILE A 197 -1.83 9.66 -4.29
N ARG A 198 -1.90 10.86 -3.72
CA ARG A 198 -3.03 11.27 -2.86
C ARG A 198 -4.35 11.29 -3.62
N SER A 199 -4.37 11.82 -4.85
CA SER A 199 -5.55 11.87 -5.70
C SER A 199 -6.03 10.47 -6.11
N LEU A 200 -5.11 9.54 -6.35
CA LEU A 200 -5.42 8.14 -6.59
C LEU A 200 -6.06 7.51 -5.35
N PHE A 201 -5.57 7.82 -4.15
CA PHE A 201 -6.17 7.33 -2.91
C PHE A 201 -7.60 7.84 -2.75
N VAL A 202 -7.82 9.15 -2.88
CA VAL A 202 -9.14 9.79 -2.81
C VAL A 202 -10.12 9.14 -3.80
N ARG A 203 -9.72 9.03 -5.07
CA ARG A 203 -10.58 8.52 -6.13
C ARG A 203 -11.05 7.08 -5.88
N ASN A 204 -10.20 6.26 -5.29
CA ASN A 204 -10.50 4.84 -5.14
C ASN A 204 -11.09 4.47 -3.77
N PHE A 205 -10.65 5.11 -2.69
CA PHE A 205 -11.06 4.74 -1.33
C PHE A 205 -12.12 5.67 -0.73
N LEU A 206 -12.24 6.92 -1.22
CA LEU A 206 -13.20 7.92 -0.73
C LEU A 206 -14.36 8.12 -1.71
N ASN A 207 -14.98 7.01 -2.11
CA ASN A 207 -16.14 6.99 -3.02
C ASN A 207 -17.46 7.41 -2.35
N ASN A 208 -17.49 7.51 -1.01
CA ASN A 208 -18.63 8.00 -0.25
C ASN A 208 -18.40 9.46 0.17
N ARG A 209 -19.43 10.30 0.01
CA ARG A 209 -19.41 11.72 0.38
C ARG A 209 -19.09 11.95 1.86
N ASP A 210 -19.56 11.10 2.76
CA ASP A 210 -19.33 11.27 4.20
C ASP A 210 -17.87 10.96 4.55
N ARG A 211 -17.35 9.82 4.08
CA ARG A 211 -15.92 9.47 4.19
C ARG A 211 -15.03 10.52 3.54
N PHE A 212 -15.43 11.04 2.38
CA PHE A 212 -14.70 12.11 1.71
C PHE A 212 -14.61 13.35 2.59
N LYS A 213 -15.73 13.83 3.15
CA LYS A 213 -15.73 15.00 4.05
C LYS A 213 -14.87 14.78 5.29
N GLN A 214 -14.94 13.59 5.88
CA GLN A 214 -14.18 13.22 7.08
C GLN A 214 -12.67 13.27 6.85
N PHE A 215 -12.19 12.63 5.77
CA PHE A 215 -10.75 12.44 5.55
C PHE A 215 -10.10 13.46 4.59
N LYS A 216 -10.88 14.36 4.00
CA LYS A 216 -10.40 15.36 3.03
C LYS A 216 -9.22 16.17 3.59
N GLN A 217 -9.39 16.76 4.78
CA GLN A 217 -8.40 17.68 5.36
C GLN A 217 -7.07 16.95 5.63
N ASP A 218 -7.13 15.73 6.15
CA ASP A 218 -5.93 14.94 6.43
C ASP A 218 -5.16 14.56 5.16
N LEU A 219 -5.87 14.35 4.04
CA LEU A 219 -5.26 14.04 2.75
C LEU A 219 -4.73 15.28 2.02
N GLU A 220 -5.27 16.45 2.31
CA GLU A 220 -4.79 17.73 1.78
C GLU A 220 -3.53 18.24 2.51
N PHE A 221 -3.27 17.73 3.70
CA PHE A 221 -2.11 18.10 4.48
C PHE A 221 -0.80 17.66 3.81
N THR A 222 -0.06 18.63 3.29
CA THR A 222 1.32 18.50 2.83
C THR A 222 2.04 19.85 2.95
N PRO A 223 3.33 19.86 3.30
CA PRO A 223 4.13 21.09 3.30
C PRO A 223 4.52 21.57 1.90
N ARG A 224 4.35 20.76 0.84
CA ARG A 224 4.88 21.06 -0.50
C ARG A 224 4.09 22.10 -1.28
N TYR A 225 2.76 22.07 -1.19
CA TYR A 225 1.84 22.92 -1.95
C TYR A 225 0.43 22.82 -1.37
N SER A 226 -0.47 23.74 -1.72
CA SER A 226 -1.87 23.61 -1.32
C SER A 226 -2.60 22.60 -2.20
N ILE A 227 -3.38 21.73 -1.57
CA ILE A 227 -4.25 20.78 -2.25
C ILE A 227 -5.69 21.12 -1.89
N ASN A 228 -6.58 21.13 -2.88
CA ASN A 228 -8.02 21.18 -2.67
C ASN A 228 -8.70 20.07 -3.47
N PHE A 229 -9.04 18.98 -2.82
CA PHE A 229 -9.81 17.89 -3.39
C PHE A 229 -11.29 18.27 -3.46
N ALA A 230 -11.91 17.91 -4.58
CA ALA A 230 -13.34 17.97 -4.77
C ALA A 230 -13.90 16.55 -4.89
N TYR A 231 -15.09 16.33 -4.32
CA TYR A 231 -15.76 15.03 -4.38
C TYR A 231 -16.23 14.70 -5.80
N GLY A 232 -16.16 13.44 -6.18
CA GLY A 232 -16.55 12.96 -7.50
C GLY A 232 -15.44 13.02 -8.53
N ASN A 233 -15.71 12.49 -9.74
CA ASN A 233 -14.75 12.55 -10.83
C ASN A 233 -14.78 13.91 -11.54
N THR A 234 -13.71 14.25 -12.25
CA THR A 234 -13.57 15.54 -12.94
C THR A 234 -14.66 15.75 -14.00
N ALA A 235 -15.18 14.68 -14.61
CA ALA A 235 -16.25 14.76 -15.60
C ALA A 235 -17.60 15.15 -14.96
N MET A 236 -17.93 14.57 -13.81
CA MET A 236 -19.12 14.92 -13.02
C MET A 236 -19.03 16.34 -12.51
N GLN A 237 -17.86 16.75 -12.00
CA GLN A 237 -17.63 18.13 -11.54
C GLN A 237 -17.82 19.14 -12.68
N ARG A 238 -17.26 18.86 -13.86
CA ARG A 238 -17.48 19.68 -15.06
C ARG A 238 -18.96 19.75 -15.41
N ARG A 239 -19.67 18.61 -15.42
CA ARG A 239 -21.11 18.57 -15.72
C ARG A 239 -21.93 19.35 -14.70
N SER A 240 -21.63 19.22 -13.41
CA SER A 240 -22.31 19.96 -12.33
C SER A 240 -22.07 21.46 -12.46
N TYR A 241 -20.86 21.89 -12.80
CA TYR A 241 -20.55 23.30 -13.03
C TYR A 241 -21.30 23.85 -14.24
N ILE A 242 -21.26 23.13 -15.37
CA ILE A 242 -22.03 23.48 -16.58
C ILE A 242 -23.51 23.63 -16.26
N ALA A 243 -24.10 22.68 -15.50
CA ALA A 243 -25.50 22.73 -15.10
C ALA A 243 -25.85 23.90 -14.15
N GLN A 244 -24.88 24.43 -13.41
CA GLN A 244 -25.07 25.60 -12.54
C GLN A 244 -24.99 26.92 -13.33
N VAL A 245 -24.12 26.98 -14.34
CA VAL A 245 -23.83 28.22 -15.09
C VAL A 245 -24.72 28.38 -16.32
N LEU A 246 -25.14 27.27 -16.95
CA LEU A 246 -26.06 27.29 -18.08
C LEU A 246 -27.50 27.16 -17.59
N PRO A 247 -28.33 28.21 -17.74
CA PRO A 247 -29.75 28.10 -17.44
C PRO A 247 -30.40 27.19 -18.49
N PHE A 248 -31.06 26.12 -18.06
CA PHE A 248 -31.80 25.17 -18.91
C PHE A 248 -33.12 25.75 -19.46
N ASN A 249 -33.20 27.07 -19.62
CA ASN A 249 -34.36 27.79 -20.13
C ASN A 249 -34.27 28.08 -21.64
N LYS A 250 -33.18 27.65 -22.30
CA LYS A 250 -32.97 27.76 -23.74
C LYS A 250 -32.44 26.43 -24.31
N PRO A 251 -32.68 26.13 -25.59
CA PRO A 251 -32.03 25.01 -26.28
C PRO A 251 -30.51 25.12 -26.15
N ILE A 252 -29.87 24.03 -25.75
CA ILE A 252 -28.40 23.96 -25.58
C ILE A 252 -27.80 23.43 -26.87
N LEU A 253 -26.82 24.15 -27.42
CA LEU A 253 -25.99 23.67 -28.52
C LEU A 253 -24.76 22.95 -27.94
N ASP A 254 -24.71 21.64 -28.10
CA ASP A 254 -23.56 20.81 -27.69
C ASP A 254 -22.65 20.58 -28.91
N ILE A 255 -21.43 21.13 -28.86
CA ILE A 255 -20.46 21.07 -29.96
C ILE A 255 -19.46 19.96 -29.63
N GLU A 256 -19.45 18.90 -30.45
CA GLU A 256 -18.70 17.63 -30.31
C GLU A 256 -19.27 16.62 -29.29
N VAL A 257 -20.27 15.83 -29.70
CA VAL A 257 -20.70 14.62 -28.97
C VAL A 257 -20.20 13.38 -29.69
N THR A 258 -19.17 12.72 -29.15
CA THR A 258 -19.02 11.27 -29.39
C THR A 258 -20.12 10.56 -28.60
N PRO A 259 -20.91 9.63 -29.18
CA PRO A 259 -22.01 8.98 -28.48
C PRO A 259 -21.50 8.25 -27.23
N LYS A 260 -22.23 8.37 -26.11
CA LYS A 260 -22.01 7.51 -24.95
C LYS A 260 -22.50 6.11 -25.30
N SER A 261 -21.58 5.15 -25.42
CA SER A 261 -21.85 3.70 -25.42
C SER A 261 -22.21 3.22 -24.01
#